data_AF-A0A2G1XWH9-F1
#
_entry.id   AF-A0A2G1XWH9-F1
#
_cell.length_a   1.000
_cell.length_b   1.000
_cell.length_c   1.000
_cell.angle_alpha   90.00
_cell.angle_beta   90.00
_cell.angle_gamma   90.00
#
_symmetry.space_group_name_H-M   'P 1'
#
loop_
_entity.id
_entity.type
_entity.pdbx_description
1 polymer ?
#
loop_
_entity_poly.entity_id
_entity_poly.type
_entity_poly.pdbx_seq_one_letter_code
_entity_poly.pdbx_strand_id
1 'polypeptide(L)'
;MQKSERLLQSANANLNSALVALELSFTELKNIPSPTSGQISDFLSARTLLDSQRAMIQHNQEWTKFAREEIYTASAQLKLDMVEYEKFNYLELEEIKGILLKRKREEAKQLDEIALMTYKKTNIIKEIS
;
A
#
# COMPACT_ATOMS: atom_id res chain seq x y z
N MET A 1 -5.63 -3.08 -2.08
CA MET A 1 -5.20 -1.95 -1.22
C MET A 1 -4.20 -2.34 -0.12
N GLN A 2 -4.58 -2.99 1.00
CA GLN A 2 -3.61 -3.24 2.10
C GLN A 2 -2.35 -4.02 1.66
N LYS A 3 -2.52 -4.97 0.73
CA LYS A 3 -1.40 -5.72 0.14
C LYS A 3 -0.47 -4.82 -0.67
N SER A 4 -1.01 -3.92 -1.48
CA SER A 4 -0.23 -2.98 -2.30
C SER A 4 0.43 -1.89 -1.45
N GLU A 5 -0.17 -1.46 -0.34
CA GLU A 5 0.48 -0.57 0.63
C GLU A 5 1.71 -1.22 1.26
N ARG A 6 1.58 -2.47 1.73
CA ARG A 6 2.71 -3.23 2.28
C ARG A 6 3.82 -3.43 1.24
N LEU A 7 3.44 -3.68 -0.02
CA LEU A 7 4.39 -3.81 -1.12
C LEU A 7 5.15 -2.50 -1.34
N LEU A 8 4.46 -1.36 -1.35
CA LEU A 8 5.10 -0.04 -1.46
C LEU A 8 6.03 0.24 -0.25
N GLN A 9 5.62 -0.10 0.96
CA GLN A 9 6.47 0.03 2.15
C GLN A 9 7.74 -0.82 2.03
N SER A 10 7.61 -2.07 1.58
CA SER A 10 8.74 -2.96 1.34
C SER A 10 9.68 -2.43 0.25
N ALA A 11 9.13 -1.89 -0.85
CA ALA A 11 9.92 -1.31 -1.93
C ALA A 11 10.71 -0.06 -1.45
N ASN A 12 10.10 0.78 -0.61
CA ASN A 12 10.80 1.90 0.02
C ASN A 12 11.93 1.44 0.95
N ALA A 13 11.71 0.41 1.75
CA ALA A 13 12.75 -0.17 2.60
C ALA A 13 13.90 -0.78 1.77
N ASN A 14 13.58 -1.41 0.63
CA ASN A 14 14.57 -1.94 -0.31
C ASN A 14 15.43 -0.82 -0.90
N LEU A 15 14.82 0.26 -1.39
CA LEU A 15 15.56 1.41 -1.92
C LEU A 15 16.46 2.03 -0.85
N ASN A 16 15.97 2.20 0.38
CA ASN A 16 16.78 2.75 1.46
C ASN A 16 18.01 1.86 1.74
N SER A 17 17.81 0.55 1.80
CA SER A 17 18.90 -0.42 1.96
C SER A 17 19.92 -0.33 0.81
N ALA A 18 19.44 -0.22 -0.44
CA ALA A 18 20.31 -0.09 -1.61
C ALA A 18 21.13 1.21 -1.59
N LEU A 19 20.52 2.33 -1.19
CA LEU A 19 21.21 3.62 -1.06
C LEU A 19 22.29 3.59 0.02
N VAL A 20 21.97 3.03 1.20
CA VAL A 20 22.93 2.87 2.29
C VAL A 20 24.09 1.96 1.86
N ALA A 21 23.80 0.84 1.20
CA ALA A 21 24.83 -0.06 0.68
C ALA A 21 25.75 0.64 -0.32
N LEU A 22 25.19 1.45 -1.23
CA LEU A 22 25.97 2.22 -2.19
C LEU A 22 26.87 3.26 -1.51
N GLU A 23 26.36 3.98 -0.51
CA GLU A 23 27.14 4.94 0.28
C GLU A 23 28.29 4.26 1.04
N LEU A 24 28.01 3.11 1.65
CA LEU A 24 29.03 2.29 2.32
C LEU A 24 30.11 1.85 1.32
N SER A 25 29.72 1.39 0.12
CA SER A 25 30.69 0.99 -0.90
C SER A 25 31.59 2.15 -1.36
N PHE A 26 31.08 3.37 -1.44
CA PHE A 26 31.93 4.54 -1.72
C PHE A 26 32.84 4.91 -0.55
N THR A 27 32.39 4.68 0.68
CA THR A 27 33.20 4.91 1.89
C THR A 27 34.34 3.91 1.97
N GLU A 28 34.06 2.63 1.72
CA GLU A 28 35.07 1.57 1.66
C GLU A 28 36.13 1.83 0.59
N LEU A 29 35.74 2.33 -0.59
CA LEU A 29 36.70 2.70 -1.64
C LEU A 29 37.74 3.72 -1.17
N LYS A 30 37.33 4.68 -0.34
CA LYS A 30 38.24 5.69 0.23
C LYS A 30 39.19 5.10 1.27
N ASN A 31 38.80 4.00 1.89
CA ASN A 31 39.57 3.33 2.94
C ASN A 31 40.54 2.28 2.39
N ILE A 32 40.56 2.03 1.08
CA ILE A 32 41.54 1.11 0.48
C ILE A 32 42.93 1.75 0.56
N PRO A 33 43.89 1.13 1.27
CA PRO A 33 45.20 1.70 1.46
C PRO A 33 45.99 1.71 0.14
N SER A 34 46.82 2.74 -0.02
CA SER A 34 47.82 2.75 -1.09
C SER A 34 48.96 1.78 -0.74
N PRO A 35 49.54 1.08 -1.72
CA PRO A 35 50.69 0.22 -1.48
C PRO A 35 51.86 1.06 -0.97
N THR A 36 52.40 0.68 0.19
CA THR A 36 53.47 1.41 0.89
C THR A 36 54.86 0.89 0.56
N SER A 37 54.96 -0.28 -0.08
CA SER A 37 56.21 -0.90 -0.49
C SER A 37 56.28 -1.06 -2.02
N GLY A 38 57.50 -1.17 -2.55
CA GLY A 38 57.75 -1.42 -3.97
C GLY A 38 57.50 -2.87 -4.41
N GLN A 39 57.00 -3.75 -3.53
CA GLN A 39 56.79 -5.15 -3.88
C GLN A 39 55.58 -5.32 -4.79
N ILE A 40 55.76 -6.09 -5.88
CA ILE A 40 54.72 -6.34 -6.89
C ILE A 40 53.46 -6.98 -6.25
N SER A 41 53.62 -7.81 -5.23
CA SER A 41 52.51 -8.40 -4.48
C SER A 41 51.57 -7.35 -3.86
N ASP A 42 52.11 -6.26 -3.36
CA ASP A 42 51.35 -5.20 -2.70
C ASP A 42 50.55 -4.40 -3.73
N PHE A 43 51.11 -4.17 -4.92
CA PHE A 43 50.38 -3.57 -6.03
C PHE A 43 49.27 -4.48 -6.54
N LEU A 44 49.52 -5.78 -6.69
CA LEU A 44 48.52 -6.74 -7.15
C LEU A 44 47.34 -6.88 -6.17
N SER A 45 47.63 -6.93 -4.87
CA SER A 45 46.59 -6.99 -3.84
C SER A 45 45.76 -5.71 -3.81
N ALA A 46 46.38 -4.53 -3.80
CA ALA A 46 45.68 -3.24 -3.85
C ALA A 46 44.82 -3.11 -5.12
N ARG A 47 45.33 -3.52 -6.29
CA ARG A 47 44.56 -3.52 -7.53
C ARG A 47 43.34 -4.45 -7.44
N THR A 48 43.51 -5.65 -6.91
CA THR A 48 42.42 -6.62 -6.75
C THR A 48 41.32 -6.07 -5.84
N LEU A 49 41.70 -5.41 -4.73
CA LEU A 49 40.76 -4.74 -3.84
C LEU A 49 40.01 -3.61 -4.54
N LEU A 50 40.70 -2.76 -5.30
CA LEU A 50 40.08 -1.67 -6.07
C LEU A 50 39.11 -2.20 -7.13
N ASP A 51 39.49 -3.23 -7.87
CA ASP A 51 38.65 -3.82 -8.90
C ASP A 51 37.40 -4.49 -8.29
N SER A 52 37.56 -5.19 -7.16
CA SER A 52 36.44 -5.74 -6.39
C SER A 52 35.50 -4.65 -5.88
N GLN A 53 36.03 -3.55 -5.33
CA GLN A 53 35.21 -2.46 -4.82
C GLN A 53 34.45 -1.74 -5.94
N ARG A 54 35.08 -1.56 -7.11
CA ARG A 54 34.41 -0.99 -8.30
C ARG A 54 33.25 -1.86 -8.75
N ALA A 55 33.42 -3.18 -8.77
CA ALA A 55 32.34 -4.11 -9.09
C ALA A 55 31.17 -4.02 -8.08
N MET A 56 31.47 -3.88 -6.78
CA MET A 56 30.45 -3.68 -5.75
C MET A 56 29.70 -2.36 -5.92
N ILE A 57 30.40 -1.27 -6.20
CA ILE A 57 29.76 0.03 -6.48
C ILE A 57 28.84 -0.08 -7.69
N GLN A 58 29.30 -0.69 -8.78
CA GLN A 58 28.48 -0.86 -9.98
C GLN A 58 27.22 -1.68 -9.67
N HIS A 59 27.35 -2.81 -8.99
CA HIS A 59 26.22 -3.63 -8.55
C HIS A 59 25.22 -2.80 -7.72
N ASN A 60 25.70 -2.04 -6.73
CA ASN A 60 24.83 -1.27 -5.85
C ASN A 60 24.15 -0.07 -6.57
N GLN A 61 24.80 0.48 -7.60
CA GLN A 61 24.17 1.47 -8.49
C GLN A 61 23.04 0.86 -9.31
N GLU A 62 23.26 -0.32 -9.90
CA GLU A 62 22.26 -1.07 -10.66
C GLU A 62 21.08 -1.47 -9.76
N TRP A 63 21.36 -1.96 -8.55
CA TRP A 63 20.35 -2.28 -7.54
C TRP A 63 19.54 -1.05 -7.13
N THR A 64 20.18 0.10 -6.90
CA THR A 64 19.48 1.35 -6.58
C THR A 64 18.55 1.75 -7.72
N LYS A 65 18.98 1.62 -8.97
CA LYS A 65 18.14 1.91 -10.14
C LYS A 65 16.93 0.99 -10.18
N PHE A 66 17.14 -0.31 -10.02
CA PHE A 66 16.06 -1.30 -9.98
C PHE A 66 15.05 -1.00 -8.86
N ALA A 67 15.53 -0.74 -7.63
CA ALA A 67 14.66 -0.45 -6.49
C ALA A 67 13.82 0.83 -6.69
N ARG A 68 14.31 1.83 -7.45
CA ARG A 68 13.52 3.01 -7.84
C ARG A 68 12.39 2.65 -8.80
N GLU A 69 12.65 1.76 -9.76
CA GLU A 69 11.63 1.27 -10.69
C GLU A 69 10.57 0.42 -9.95
N GLU A 70 10.98 -0.37 -8.95
CA GLU A 70 10.06 -1.09 -8.06
C GLU A 70 9.12 -0.14 -7.30
N ILE A 71 9.62 0.97 -6.74
CA ILE A 71 8.76 1.97 -6.08
C ILE A 71 7.77 2.57 -7.08
N TYR A 72 8.23 2.92 -8.27
CA TYR A 72 7.36 3.49 -9.31
C TYR A 72 6.20 2.55 -9.62
N THR A 73 6.50 1.27 -9.91
CA THR A 73 5.48 0.25 -10.21
C THR A 73 4.57 -0.03 -9.02
N ALA A 74 5.11 -0.19 -7.81
CA ALA A 74 4.34 -0.39 -6.59
C ALA A 74 3.37 0.76 -6.30
N SER A 75 3.83 2.00 -6.52
CA SER A 75 3.01 3.20 -6.32
C SER A 75 1.87 3.30 -7.33
N ALA A 76 2.11 2.92 -8.58
CA ALA A 76 1.08 2.88 -9.61
C ALA A 76 0.03 1.82 -9.29
N GLN A 77 0.45 0.64 -8.84
CA GLN A 77 -0.47 -0.42 -8.42
C GLN A 77 -1.31 0.00 -7.21
N LEU A 78 -0.70 0.64 -6.21
CA LEU A 78 -1.44 1.13 -5.06
C LEU A 78 -2.54 2.14 -5.46
N LYS A 79 -2.23 3.06 -6.38
CA LYS A 79 -3.23 4.01 -6.88
C LYS A 79 -4.43 3.33 -7.53
N LEU A 80 -4.19 2.31 -8.36
CA LEU A 80 -5.27 1.53 -8.97
C LEU A 80 -6.12 0.82 -7.91
N ASP A 81 -5.46 0.14 -6.98
CA ASP A 81 -6.12 -0.55 -5.87
C ASP A 81 -6.95 0.39 -4.97
N MET A 82 -6.52 1.65 -4.79
CA MET A 82 -7.26 2.65 -4.02
C MET A 82 -8.54 3.07 -4.75
N VAL A 83 -8.46 3.31 -6.07
CA VAL A 83 -9.64 3.65 -6.88
C VAL A 83 -10.68 2.53 -6.85
N GLU A 84 -10.23 1.28 -6.98
CA GLU A 84 -11.13 0.11 -6.89
C GLU A 84 -11.78 -0.01 -5.50
N TYR A 85 -11.02 0.22 -4.45
CA TYR A 85 -11.52 0.21 -3.08
C TYR A 85 -12.58 1.30 -2.84
N GLU A 86 -12.33 2.53 -3.28
CA GLU A 86 -13.30 3.63 -3.18
C GLU A 86 -14.57 3.36 -3.99
N LYS A 87 -14.43 2.79 -5.20
CA LYS A 87 -15.56 2.37 -6.03
C LYS A 87 -16.42 1.33 -5.30
N PHE A 88 -15.80 0.36 -4.65
CA PHE A 88 -16.52 -0.66 -3.89
C PHE A 88 -17.30 -0.04 -2.73
N ASN A 89 -16.64 0.81 -1.93
CA ASN A 89 -17.29 1.51 -0.81
C ASN A 89 -18.49 2.35 -1.25
N TYR A 90 -18.38 3.01 -2.41
CA TYR A 90 -19.48 3.79 -2.97
C TYR A 90 -20.68 2.91 -3.33
N LEU A 91 -20.44 1.79 -4.01
CA LEU A 91 -21.50 0.85 -4.40
C LEU A 91 -22.17 0.22 -3.18
N GLU A 92 -21.39 -0.16 -2.16
CA GLU A 92 -21.91 -0.69 -0.90
C GLU A 92 -22.82 0.33 -0.19
N LEU A 93 -22.40 1.61 -0.16
CA LEU A 93 -23.21 2.67 0.42
C LEU A 93 -24.55 2.85 -0.32
N GLU A 94 -24.54 2.80 -1.66
CA GLU A 94 -25.77 2.87 -2.46
C GLU A 94 -26.70 1.67 -2.21
N GLU A 95 -26.13 0.47 -2.06
CA GLU A 95 -26.90 -0.72 -1.71
C GLU A 95 -27.55 -0.60 -0.31
N ILE A 96 -26.79 -0.14 0.69
CA ILE A 96 -27.29 0.10 2.04
C ILE A 96 -28.44 1.12 2.01
N LYS A 97 -28.31 2.22 1.26
CA LYS A 97 -29.40 3.20 1.09
C LYS A 97 -30.64 2.55 0.50
N GLY A 98 -30.48 1.70 -0.52
CA GLY A 98 -31.57 0.96 -1.13
C GLY A 98 -32.29 0.03 -0.14
N ILE A 99 -31.53 -0.70 0.68
CA ILE A 99 -32.07 -1.57 1.74
C ILE A 99 -32.82 -0.76 2.79
N LEU A 100 -32.24 0.35 3.26
CA LEU A 100 -32.87 1.23 4.25
C LEU A 100 -34.19 1.81 3.71
N LEU A 101 -34.23 2.21 2.44
CA LEU A 101 -35.46 2.72 1.82
C LEU A 101 -36.55 1.66 1.76
N LYS A 102 -36.20 0.40 1.44
CA LYS A 102 -37.15 -0.72 1.44
C LYS A 102 -37.70 -0.97 2.84
N ARG A 103 -36.84 -1.05 3.87
CA ARG A 103 -37.26 -1.22 5.27
C ARG A 103 -38.18 -0.10 5.74
N LYS A 104 -37.84 1.16 5.47
CA LYS A 104 -38.69 2.32 5.82
C LYS A 104 -40.07 2.25 5.18
N ARG A 105 -40.17 1.77 3.94
CA ARG A 105 -41.46 1.57 3.26
C ARG A 105 -42.27 0.44 3.88
N GLU A 106 -41.62 -0.66 4.27
CA GLU A 106 -42.27 -1.77 4.97
C GLU A 106 -42.76 -1.35 6.35
N GLU A 107 -41.93 -0.65 7.13
CA GLU A 107 -42.29 -0.09 8.43
C GLU A 107 -43.47 0.88 8.33
N ALA A 108 -43.46 1.79 7.35
CA ALA A 108 -44.58 2.72 7.13
C ALA A 108 -45.89 1.99 6.81
N LYS A 109 -45.85 0.96 5.96
CA LYS A 109 -47.03 0.13 5.65
C LYS A 109 -47.57 -0.58 6.90
N GLN A 110 -46.67 -1.17 7.71
CA GLN A 110 -47.06 -1.83 8.94
C GLN A 110 -47.71 -0.85 9.94
N LEU A 111 -47.17 0.36 10.06
CA LEU A 111 -47.76 1.40 10.91
C LEU A 111 -49.14 1.84 10.41
N ASP A 112 -49.32 2.02 9.10
CA ASP A 112 -50.61 2.35 8.49
C ASP A 112 -51.64 1.24 8.74
N GLU A 113 -51.25 -0.03 8.59
CA GLU A 113 -52.11 -1.19 8.88
C GLU A 113 -52.53 -1.23 10.35
N ILE A 114 -51.60 -1.02 11.29
CA ILE A 114 -51.88 -0.95 12.73
C ILE A 114 -52.83 0.21 13.05
N ALA A 115 -52.62 1.38 12.43
CA ALA A 115 -53.47 2.54 12.62
C ALA A 115 -54.92 2.26 12.14
N LEU A 116 -55.08 1.64 10.97
CA LEU A 116 -56.38 1.23 10.44
C LEU A 116 -57.08 0.21 11.34
N MET A 117 -56.37 -0.80 11.84
CA MET A 117 -56.92 -1.78 12.78
C MET A 117 -57.39 -1.11 14.07
N THR A 118 -56.60 -0.19 14.62
CA THR A 118 -56.90 0.54 15.85
C THR A 118 -58.11 1.45 15.67
N TYR A 119 -58.20 2.18 14.56
CA TYR A 119 -59.34 3.02 14.24
C TYR A 119 -60.63 2.20 14.09
N LYS A 120 -60.59 1.11 13.30
CA LYS A 120 -61.74 0.20 13.13
C LYS A 120 -62.23 -0.36 14.47
N LYS A 121 -61.32 -0.81 15.33
CA LYS A 121 -61.65 -1.30 16.67
C LYS A 121 -62.32 -0.23 17.54
N THR A 122 -61.84 1.01 17.47
CA THR A 122 -62.39 2.14 18.25
C THR A 122 -63.80 2.50 17.77
N ASN A 123 -64.06 2.47 16.46
CA ASN A 123 -65.40 2.71 15.92
C ASN A 123 -66.40 1.62 16.29
N ILE A 124 -66.00 0.34 16.24
CA ILE A 124 -66.86 -0.77 16.67
C ILE A 124 -67.26 -0.61 18.14
N ILE A 125 -66.34 -0.18 19.01
CA ILE A 125 -66.64 0.06 20.44
C ILE A 125 -67.62 1.23 20.62
N LYS A 126 -67.52 2.27 19.79
CA LYS A 126 -68.45 3.42 19.79
C LYS A 126 -69.84 3.09 19.26
N GLU A 127 -69.97 2.17 18.31
CA GLU A 127 -71.29 1.75 17.78
C GLU A 127 -72.05 0.81 18.73
N ILE A 128 -71.34 0.16 19.66
CA ILE A 128 -71.93 -0.76 20.65
C ILE A 128 -72.29 -0.04 21.98
N SER A 129 -71.79 1.19 22.18
CA SER A 129 -72.09 2.04 23.36
C SER A 129 -73.25 3.00 23.09
#